data_AF-A0A0G4LI72-F1
#
_entry.id   AF-A0A0G4LI72-F1
#
_cell.length_a   1.000
_cell.length_b   1.000
_cell.length_c   1.000
_cell.angle_alpha   90.00
_cell.angle_beta   90.00
_cell.angle_gamma   90.00
#
_symmetry.space_group_name_H-M   'P 1'
#
loop_
_entity.id
_entity.type
_entity.pdbx_description
1 polymer ?
#
loop_
_entity_poly.entity_id
_entity_poly.type
_entity_poly.pdbx_seq_one_letter_code
_entity_poly.pdbx_strand_id
1 'polypeptide(L)'
;MELLSKVKSMYRRARGAIPLLQKALHRVDAAPPKTTPKANKIKVGTSAEEAMAWPKERIENVLAQHKEFVAWFLRFLKSELIPTASYQRHFSILRATLFIIRIELDDSKVWDSNEEEVPFFSTFDTTWTRILFDLVMDAFEDVRAISNEILMVFFTEPRFKDAISPLGHIRTVTEFLRRAEDITRRTARADHSDGLARSYELLSRIHGQQQERLLVVASLVDLLEGKLSLAEIDLGKAVLEAPIYGYFASLRFVWQSLCEATYTEPEMKALDHLQFRLVKACQRIWATVAYVLCDDSPEGHLPQELEDIEGLDTKDLLSYSFRAIHESSNLMRAMIVSLKSKAREGDLR
;
A
#
# COMPACT_ATOMS: atom_id res chain seq x y z
N MET A 1 -2.68 2.21 -21.14
CA MET A 1 -2.08 3.57 -21.27
C MET A 1 -3.11 4.60 -21.73
N GLU A 2 -3.85 4.38 -22.82
CA GLU A 2 -4.83 5.33 -23.35
C GLU A 2 -6.01 5.61 -22.39
N LEU A 3 -6.58 4.59 -21.74
CA LEU A 3 -7.67 4.74 -20.78
C LEU A 3 -7.30 5.67 -19.62
N LEU A 4 -6.14 5.47 -19.00
CA LEU A 4 -5.69 6.29 -17.86
C LEU A 4 -5.46 7.75 -18.29
N SER A 5 -4.98 7.99 -19.51
CA SER A 5 -4.85 9.34 -20.09
C SER A 5 -6.22 10.01 -20.30
N LYS A 6 -7.22 9.24 -20.75
CA LYS A 6 -8.60 9.73 -20.88
C LYS A 6 -9.22 10.03 -19.52
N VAL A 7 -9.05 9.14 -18.53
CA VAL A 7 -9.50 9.38 -17.14
C VAL A 7 -8.85 10.62 -16.56
N LYS A 8 -7.53 10.80 -16.75
CA LYS A 8 -6.81 12.02 -16.37
C LYS A 8 -7.45 13.26 -16.99
N SER A 9 -7.59 13.27 -18.30
CA SER A 9 -8.13 14.43 -19.04
C SER A 9 -9.58 14.73 -18.66
N MET A 10 -10.37 13.70 -18.40
CA MET A 10 -11.74 13.83 -17.91
C MET A 10 -11.77 14.44 -16.51
N TYR A 11 -11.03 13.87 -15.55
CA TYR A 11 -10.98 14.34 -14.18
C TYR A 11 -10.48 15.79 -14.09
N ARG A 12 -9.38 16.12 -14.78
CA ARG A 12 -8.85 17.50 -14.81
C ARG A 12 -9.86 18.51 -15.33
N ARG A 13 -10.61 18.17 -16.38
CA ARG A 13 -11.65 19.04 -16.94
C ARG A 13 -12.81 19.20 -15.97
N ALA A 14 -13.34 18.10 -15.45
CA ALA A 14 -14.48 18.13 -14.54
C ALA A 14 -14.15 18.90 -13.24
N ARG A 15 -13.01 18.58 -12.62
CA ARG A 15 -12.57 19.20 -11.36
C ARG A 15 -12.11 20.65 -11.54
N GLY A 16 -11.41 20.96 -12.64
CA GLY A 16 -10.89 22.29 -12.93
C GLY A 16 -11.97 23.31 -13.36
N ALA A 17 -13.12 22.85 -13.86
CA ALA A 17 -14.24 23.72 -14.19
C ALA A 17 -14.92 24.31 -12.94
N ILE A 18 -14.90 23.60 -11.81
CA ILE A 18 -15.57 23.99 -10.57
C ILE A 18 -15.14 25.39 -10.07
N PRO A 19 -13.86 25.70 -9.83
CA PRO A 19 -13.44 27.04 -9.38
C PRO A 19 -13.73 28.14 -10.41
N LEU A 20 -13.71 27.82 -11.71
CA LEU A 20 -14.04 28.79 -12.76
C LEU A 20 -15.52 29.17 -12.70
N LEU A 21 -16.40 28.18 -12.52
CA LEU A 21 -17.85 28.37 -12.39
C LEU A 21 -18.20 29.06 -11.06
N GLN A 22 -17.52 28.73 -9.97
CA GLN A 22 -17.68 29.42 -8.67
C GLN A 22 -17.31 30.90 -8.77
N LYS A 23 -16.18 31.20 -9.40
CA LYS A 23 -15.74 32.59 -9.63
C LYS A 23 -16.72 33.35 -10.54
N ALA A 24 -17.28 32.70 -11.55
CA ALA A 24 -18.31 33.30 -12.39
C ALA A 24 -19.59 33.58 -11.60
N LEU A 25 -20.06 32.62 -10.78
CA LEU A 25 -21.25 32.77 -9.94
C LEU A 25 -21.10 33.93 -8.95
N HIS A 26 -19.99 34.00 -8.21
CA HIS A 26 -19.73 35.07 -7.25
C HIS A 26 -19.71 36.46 -7.91
N ARG A 27 -19.24 36.56 -9.16
CA ARG A 27 -19.24 37.83 -9.91
C ARG A 27 -20.64 38.23 -10.39
N VAL A 28 -21.46 37.25 -10.80
CA VAL A 28 -22.86 37.48 -11.15
C VAL A 28 -23.66 37.94 -9.92
N ASP A 29 -23.38 37.34 -8.75
CA ASP A 29 -24.01 37.73 -7.49
C ASP A 29 -23.58 39.11 -6.98
N ALA A 30 -22.34 39.51 -7.25
CA ALA A 30 -21.81 40.83 -6.89
C ALA A 30 -22.22 41.95 -7.88
N ALA A 31 -22.79 41.62 -9.04
CA ALA A 31 -23.20 42.61 -10.04
C ALA A 31 -24.52 43.29 -9.63
N PRO A 32 -24.65 44.64 -9.74
CA PRO A 32 -25.87 45.34 -9.42
C PRO A 32 -27.04 44.89 -10.33
N PRO A 33 -28.30 44.98 -9.88
CA PRO A 33 -29.47 44.39 -10.54
C PRO A 33 -29.92 45.20 -11.76
N LYS A 34 -29.02 45.54 -12.68
CA LYS A 34 -29.35 46.07 -14.02
C LYS A 34 -28.25 45.71 -15.01
N THR A 35 -28.50 44.69 -15.83
CA THR A 35 -28.40 44.74 -17.29
C THR A 35 -28.68 43.34 -17.82
N THR A 36 -29.83 43.17 -18.47
CA THR A 36 -30.16 41.98 -19.27
C THR A 36 -29.06 41.73 -20.31
N PRO A 37 -28.37 40.58 -20.30
CA PRO A 37 -27.45 40.23 -21.37
C PRO A 37 -28.28 39.89 -22.61
N LYS A 38 -28.03 40.58 -23.72
CA LYS A 38 -28.59 40.20 -25.03
C LYS A 38 -28.07 38.81 -25.39
N ALA A 39 -29.00 37.91 -25.70
CA ALA A 39 -28.72 36.54 -26.16
C ALA A 39 -27.93 36.57 -27.47
N ASN A 40 -26.61 36.46 -27.39
CA ASN A 40 -25.77 36.16 -28.53
C ASN A 40 -25.32 34.70 -28.50
N LYS A 41 -25.35 34.08 -29.68
CA LYS A 41 -25.06 32.67 -29.94
C LYS A 41 -23.78 32.23 -29.22
N ILE A 42 -23.95 31.36 -28.22
CA ILE A 42 -22.87 30.81 -27.39
C ILE A 42 -22.11 29.80 -28.23
N LYS A 43 -20.85 30.10 -28.57
CA LYS A 43 -19.88 29.08 -28.97
C LYS A 43 -19.45 28.31 -27.70
N VAL A 44 -19.32 27.00 -27.82
CA VAL A 44 -18.92 26.13 -26.71
C VAL A 44 -17.39 26.20 -26.57
N GLY A 45 -16.90 27.13 -25.74
CA GLY A 45 -15.52 27.23 -25.32
C GLY A 45 -15.42 27.23 -23.79
N THR A 46 -14.46 26.49 -23.25
CA THR A 46 -14.19 26.34 -21.82
C THR A 46 -13.35 27.51 -21.28
N SER A 47 -13.81 28.75 -21.43
CA SER A 47 -13.18 29.91 -20.79
C SER A 47 -14.11 30.48 -19.71
N ALA A 48 -13.53 30.92 -18.58
CA ALA A 48 -14.31 31.54 -17.51
C ALA A 48 -15.07 32.78 -17.99
N GLU A 49 -14.55 33.47 -19.01
CA GLU A 49 -15.14 34.66 -19.63
C GLU A 49 -16.41 34.32 -20.43
N GLU A 50 -16.46 33.18 -21.09
CA GLU A 50 -17.67 32.72 -21.80
C GLU A 50 -18.76 32.26 -20.83
N ALA A 51 -18.39 31.65 -19.70
CA ALA A 51 -19.33 31.26 -18.66
C ALA A 51 -19.98 32.47 -17.97
N MET A 52 -19.34 33.65 -17.97
CA MET A 52 -19.92 34.89 -17.41
C MET A 52 -21.10 35.42 -18.23
N ALA A 53 -21.21 35.06 -19.51
CA ALA A 53 -22.34 35.44 -20.35
C ALA A 53 -23.58 34.55 -20.10
N TRP A 54 -23.47 33.52 -19.26
CA TRP A 54 -24.56 32.58 -19.00
C TRP A 54 -25.52 33.13 -17.93
N PRO A 55 -26.82 32.78 -18.02
CA PRO A 55 -27.76 33.04 -16.93
C PRO A 55 -27.29 32.41 -15.62
N LYS A 56 -27.52 33.09 -14.48
CA LYS A 56 -27.13 32.61 -13.13
C LYS A 56 -27.55 31.16 -12.89
N GLU A 57 -28.81 30.84 -13.16
CA GLU A 57 -29.39 29.50 -13.00
C GLU A 57 -28.61 28.42 -13.78
N ARG A 58 -28.12 28.76 -14.99
CA ARG A 58 -27.30 27.85 -15.78
C ARG A 58 -25.93 27.63 -15.14
N ILE A 59 -25.31 28.67 -14.59
CA ILE A 59 -24.02 28.55 -13.91
C ILE A 59 -24.17 27.66 -12.66
N GLU A 60 -25.20 27.88 -11.86
CA GLU A 60 -25.52 27.07 -10.67
C GLU A 60 -25.76 25.60 -11.03
N ASN A 61 -26.58 25.33 -12.05
CA ASN A 61 -26.88 23.97 -12.48
C ASN A 61 -25.62 23.25 -12.99
N VAL A 62 -24.83 23.90 -13.86
CA VAL A 62 -23.59 23.31 -14.39
C VAL A 62 -22.57 23.09 -13.28
N LEU A 63 -22.47 24.02 -12.31
CA LEU A 63 -21.60 23.86 -11.14
C LEU A 63 -22.01 22.64 -10.30
N ALA A 64 -23.31 22.48 -10.02
CA ALA A 64 -23.85 21.33 -9.30
C ALA A 64 -23.53 20.01 -10.03
N GLN A 65 -23.76 19.95 -11.34
CA GLN A 65 -23.43 18.76 -12.15
C GLN A 65 -21.95 18.38 -12.07
N HIS A 66 -21.02 19.35 -12.11
CA HIS A 66 -19.60 19.05 -12.00
C HIS A 66 -19.22 18.52 -10.61
N LYS A 67 -19.76 19.12 -9.54
CA LYS A 67 -19.54 18.65 -8.16
C LYS A 67 -20.10 17.23 -7.95
N GLU A 68 -21.33 16.99 -8.39
CA GLU A 68 -21.98 15.69 -8.31
C GLU A 68 -21.24 14.63 -9.12
N PHE A 69 -20.79 14.97 -10.32
CA PHE A 69 -20.03 14.05 -11.17
C PHE A 69 -18.71 13.61 -10.52
N VAL A 70 -17.93 14.55 -9.96
CA VAL A 70 -16.67 14.21 -9.27
C VAL A 70 -16.93 13.27 -8.09
N ALA A 71 -17.91 13.61 -7.25
CA ALA A 71 -18.26 12.79 -6.09
C ALA A 71 -18.80 11.40 -6.51
N TRP A 72 -19.66 11.35 -7.53
CA TRP A 72 -20.16 10.11 -8.11
C TRP A 72 -19.02 9.26 -8.67
N PHE A 73 -18.08 9.86 -9.39
CA PHE A 73 -16.99 9.13 -10.03
C PHE A 73 -16.10 8.44 -8.99
N LEU A 74 -15.78 9.11 -7.88
CA LEU A 74 -15.03 8.49 -6.78
C LEU A 74 -15.81 7.35 -6.12
N ARG A 75 -17.12 7.51 -5.91
CA ARG A 75 -17.98 6.43 -5.39
C ARG A 75 -18.07 5.26 -6.37
N PHE A 76 -18.12 5.53 -7.67
CA PHE A 76 -18.09 4.51 -8.71
C PHE A 76 -16.79 3.71 -8.65
N LEU A 77 -15.63 4.39 -8.62
CA LEU A 77 -14.33 3.72 -8.47
C LEU A 77 -14.32 2.78 -7.26
N LYS A 78 -14.75 3.28 -6.10
CA LYS A 78 -14.86 2.47 -4.87
C LYS A 78 -15.77 1.25 -5.05
N SER A 79 -16.95 1.44 -5.64
CA SER A 79 -17.95 0.37 -5.82
C SER A 79 -17.50 -0.74 -6.75
N GLU A 80 -16.46 -0.48 -7.55
CA GLU A 80 -15.93 -1.43 -8.53
C GLU A 80 -14.75 -2.23 -7.98
N LEU A 81 -14.29 -1.94 -6.75
CA LEU A 81 -13.29 -2.70 -6.00
C LEU A 81 -13.90 -3.82 -5.15
N ILE A 82 -14.98 -4.46 -5.64
CA ILE A 82 -15.56 -5.62 -4.97
C ILE A 82 -14.59 -6.80 -5.00
N PRO A 83 -14.48 -7.64 -3.94
CA PRO A 83 -13.50 -8.71 -3.86
C PRO A 83 -13.51 -9.73 -5.02
N THR A 84 -14.64 -9.86 -5.72
CA THR A 84 -14.82 -10.78 -6.84
C THR A 84 -14.53 -10.16 -8.21
N ALA A 85 -14.10 -8.90 -8.26
CA ALA A 85 -13.76 -8.25 -9.51
C ALA A 85 -12.49 -8.86 -10.13
N SER A 86 -12.36 -8.75 -11.44
CA SER A 86 -11.18 -9.24 -12.13
C SER A 86 -9.95 -8.39 -11.81
N TYR A 87 -8.77 -9.00 -11.97
CA TYR A 87 -7.49 -8.31 -11.88
C TYR A 87 -7.46 -6.99 -12.67
N GLN A 88 -7.90 -6.99 -13.94
CA GLN A 88 -7.85 -5.77 -14.76
C GLN A 88 -8.72 -4.66 -14.18
N ARG A 89 -9.82 -5.02 -13.51
CA ARG A 89 -10.72 -4.07 -12.85
C ARG A 89 -10.04 -3.50 -11.61
N HIS A 90 -9.58 -4.34 -10.68
CA HIS A 90 -8.80 -3.90 -9.50
C HIS A 90 -7.64 -2.99 -9.90
N PHE A 91 -6.77 -3.47 -10.79
CA PHE A 91 -5.59 -2.75 -11.24
C PHE A 91 -5.94 -1.39 -11.87
N SER A 92 -6.91 -1.35 -12.79
CA SER A 92 -7.27 -0.10 -13.48
C SER A 92 -7.86 0.95 -12.53
N ILE A 93 -8.69 0.52 -11.58
CA ILE A 93 -9.33 1.41 -10.61
C ILE A 93 -8.31 1.92 -9.60
N LEU A 94 -7.46 1.06 -9.06
CA LEU A 94 -6.40 1.46 -8.13
C LEU A 94 -5.44 2.44 -8.80
N ARG A 95 -5.03 2.17 -10.04
CA ARG A 95 -4.21 3.09 -10.84
C ARG A 95 -4.90 4.44 -11.06
N ALA A 96 -6.19 4.46 -11.39
CA ALA A 96 -6.96 5.68 -11.56
C ALA A 96 -7.09 6.46 -10.24
N THR A 97 -7.37 5.76 -9.14
CA THR A 97 -7.54 6.32 -7.80
C THR A 97 -6.24 6.97 -7.32
N LEU A 98 -5.14 6.22 -7.32
CA LEU A 98 -3.82 6.74 -6.95
C LEU A 98 -3.43 7.94 -7.81
N PHE A 99 -3.72 7.88 -9.10
CA PHE A 99 -3.43 8.97 -10.02
C PHE A 99 -4.23 10.25 -9.69
N ILE A 100 -5.53 10.11 -9.37
CA ILE A 100 -6.38 11.22 -8.95
C ILE A 100 -5.90 11.81 -7.63
N ILE A 101 -5.59 10.96 -6.64
CA ILE A 101 -5.01 11.38 -5.36
C ILE A 101 -3.75 12.21 -5.59
N ARG A 102 -2.81 11.73 -6.43
CA ARG A 102 -1.58 12.47 -6.74
C ARG A 102 -1.84 13.82 -7.41
N ILE A 103 -2.87 13.97 -8.24
CA ILE A 103 -3.26 15.28 -8.77
C ILE A 103 -3.76 16.20 -7.66
N GLU A 104 -4.57 15.69 -6.74
CA GLU A 104 -5.14 16.53 -5.67
C GLU A 104 -4.13 16.91 -4.60
N LEU A 105 -3.07 16.12 -4.42
CA LEU A 105 -1.94 16.44 -3.55
C LEU A 105 -0.89 17.34 -4.21
N ASP A 106 -0.95 17.55 -5.54
CA ASP A 106 -0.01 18.40 -6.27
C ASP A 106 -0.33 19.88 -6.05
N ASP A 107 0.55 20.60 -5.35
CA ASP A 107 0.41 22.04 -5.08
C ASP A 107 0.44 22.90 -6.36
N SER A 108 0.96 22.36 -7.47
CA SER A 108 0.97 23.05 -8.77
C SER A 108 -0.33 22.90 -9.56
N LYS A 109 -1.36 22.25 -8.98
CA LYS A 109 -2.64 22.04 -9.65
C LYS A 109 -3.32 23.37 -10.00
N VAL A 110 -4.00 23.37 -11.14
CA VAL A 110 -4.61 24.58 -11.73
C VAL A 110 -5.84 25.07 -10.96
N TRP A 111 -6.37 24.24 -10.06
CA TRP A 111 -7.52 24.59 -9.21
C TRP A 111 -7.13 24.62 -7.74
N ASP A 112 -7.20 25.80 -7.16
CA ASP A 112 -7.25 25.97 -5.71
C ASP A 112 -8.72 26.23 -5.35
N SER A 113 -9.39 25.23 -4.80
CA SER A 113 -10.79 25.34 -4.37
C SER A 113 -10.81 25.01 -2.89
N ASN A 114 -11.50 25.81 -2.09
CA ASN A 114 -11.72 25.52 -0.67
C ASN A 114 -12.32 24.10 -0.53
N GLU A 115 -11.73 23.25 0.30
CA GLU A 115 -12.18 21.87 0.52
C GLU A 115 -13.63 21.80 1.03
N GLU A 116 -14.07 22.83 1.75
CA GLU A 116 -15.46 22.97 2.21
C GLU A 116 -16.48 23.00 1.06
N GLU A 117 -16.05 23.45 -0.12
CA GLU A 117 -16.95 23.59 -1.27
C GLU A 117 -16.95 22.37 -2.19
N VAL A 118 -15.90 21.55 -2.15
CA VAL A 118 -15.76 20.28 -2.90
C VAL A 118 -15.10 19.24 -1.99
N PRO A 119 -15.89 18.40 -1.29
CA PRO A 119 -15.40 17.42 -0.32
C PRO A 119 -14.70 16.23 -1.00
N PHE A 120 -13.55 16.47 -1.62
CA PHE A 120 -12.75 15.41 -2.27
C PHE A 120 -12.19 14.44 -1.22
N PHE A 121 -11.46 14.96 -0.23
CA PHE A 121 -10.77 14.12 0.74
C PHE A 121 -11.73 13.35 1.65
N SER A 122 -12.85 13.95 2.04
CA SER A 122 -13.87 13.27 2.86
C SER A 122 -14.68 12.22 2.10
N THR A 123 -14.53 12.11 0.78
CA THR A 123 -15.06 10.96 0.02
C THR A 123 -14.27 9.68 0.31
N PHE A 124 -13.06 9.80 0.85
CA PHE A 124 -12.25 8.68 1.31
C PHE A 124 -12.51 8.40 2.78
N ASP A 125 -13.52 7.57 3.03
CA ASP A 125 -13.90 7.12 4.37
C ASP A 125 -13.17 5.82 4.79
N THR A 126 -13.40 5.39 6.04
CA THR A 126 -12.85 4.15 6.60
C THR A 126 -13.13 2.88 5.79
N THR A 127 -14.17 2.87 4.95
CA THR A 127 -14.46 1.69 4.12
C THR A 127 -13.56 1.60 2.90
N TRP A 128 -12.96 2.71 2.43
CA TRP A 128 -11.84 2.63 1.48
C TRP A 128 -10.65 1.93 2.12
N THR A 129 -10.26 2.33 3.32
CA THR A 129 -9.18 1.70 4.08
C THR A 129 -9.43 0.21 4.25
N ARG A 130 -10.66 -0.19 4.58
CA ARG A 130 -11.04 -1.61 4.65
C ARG A 130 -10.82 -2.34 3.32
N ILE A 131 -11.34 -1.79 2.22
CA ILE A 131 -11.22 -2.41 0.88
C ILE A 131 -9.75 -2.54 0.48
N LEU A 132 -8.94 -1.52 0.71
CA LEU A 132 -7.52 -1.54 0.36
C LEU A 132 -6.76 -2.60 1.18
N PHE A 133 -7.09 -2.78 2.46
CA PHE A 133 -6.52 -3.87 3.25
C PHE A 133 -6.89 -5.26 2.72
N ASP A 134 -8.12 -5.45 2.26
CA ASP A 134 -8.52 -6.71 1.63
C ASP A 134 -7.71 -6.93 0.33
N LEU A 135 -7.45 -5.87 -0.45
CA LEU A 135 -6.63 -5.90 -1.68
C LEU A 135 -5.12 -6.00 -1.43
N VAL A 136 -4.62 -5.68 -0.23
CA VAL A 136 -3.22 -5.97 0.14
C VAL A 136 -2.97 -7.49 0.22
N MET A 137 -4.02 -8.30 0.38
CA MET A 137 -3.94 -9.77 0.32
C MET A 137 -4.31 -10.34 -1.05
N ASP A 138 -4.47 -9.50 -2.08
CA ASP A 138 -4.82 -9.94 -3.44
C ASP A 138 -3.73 -10.84 -4.04
N ALA A 139 -4.09 -11.75 -4.93
CA ALA A 139 -3.17 -12.69 -5.57
C ALA A 139 -2.12 -12.00 -6.46
N PHE A 140 -2.40 -10.80 -6.96
CA PHE A 140 -1.53 -10.08 -7.91
C PHE A 140 -0.68 -9.00 -7.21
N GLU A 141 0.65 -9.07 -7.41
CA GLU A 141 1.63 -8.21 -6.72
C GLU A 141 1.42 -6.70 -6.95
N ASP A 142 1.05 -6.32 -8.15
CA ASP A 142 0.80 -4.93 -8.50
C ASP A 142 -0.50 -4.38 -7.88
N VAL A 143 -1.52 -5.22 -7.68
CA VAL A 143 -2.72 -4.86 -6.90
C VAL A 143 -2.33 -4.63 -5.44
N ARG A 144 -1.54 -5.54 -4.84
CA ARG A 144 -1.04 -5.38 -3.47
C ARG A 144 -0.21 -4.11 -3.32
N ALA A 145 0.74 -3.89 -4.24
CA ALA A 145 1.65 -2.75 -4.19
C ALA A 145 0.92 -1.41 -4.29
N ILE A 146 -0.01 -1.25 -5.23
CA ILE A 146 -0.76 0.02 -5.38
C ILE A 146 -1.71 0.23 -4.19
N SER A 147 -2.34 -0.83 -3.68
CA SER A 147 -3.21 -0.74 -2.51
C SER A 147 -2.44 -0.27 -1.27
N ASN A 148 -1.25 -0.82 -1.05
CA ASN A 148 -0.36 -0.41 0.03
C ASN A 148 0.12 1.04 -0.13
N GLU A 149 0.39 1.47 -1.37
CA GLU A 149 0.77 2.86 -1.66
C GLU A 149 -0.37 3.84 -1.33
N ILE A 150 -1.61 3.52 -1.68
CA ILE A 150 -2.77 4.37 -1.35
C ILE A 150 -2.98 4.40 0.18
N LEU A 151 -2.86 3.26 0.87
CA LEU A 151 -2.92 3.21 2.34
C LEU A 151 -1.85 4.07 2.99
N MET A 152 -0.62 4.04 2.46
CA MET A 152 0.46 4.92 2.93
C MET A 152 0.02 6.38 2.87
N VAL A 153 -0.49 6.80 1.71
CA VAL A 153 -0.96 8.19 1.52
C VAL A 153 -2.07 8.54 2.51
N PHE A 154 -3.05 7.66 2.72
CA PHE A 154 -4.13 7.91 3.70
C PHE A 154 -3.60 8.10 5.12
N PHE A 155 -2.53 7.38 5.49
CA PHE A 155 -2.01 7.42 6.85
C PHE A 155 -0.95 8.47 7.10
N THR A 156 -0.33 9.00 6.03
CA THR A 156 0.67 10.06 6.14
C THR A 156 0.12 11.44 5.82
N GLU A 157 -0.93 11.55 5.00
CA GLU A 157 -1.50 12.85 4.65
C GLU A 157 -2.69 13.28 5.52
N PRO A 158 -2.57 14.37 6.31
CA PRO A 158 -3.61 14.80 7.25
C PRO A 158 -4.97 15.10 6.62
N ARG A 159 -4.99 15.42 5.33
CA ARG A 159 -6.22 15.70 4.56
C ARG A 159 -7.14 14.48 4.50
N PHE A 160 -6.60 13.26 4.54
CA PHE A 160 -7.37 12.01 4.50
C PHE A 160 -7.88 11.55 5.87
N LYS A 161 -8.15 12.48 6.79
CA LYS A 161 -8.57 12.16 8.17
C LYS A 161 -9.79 11.24 8.29
N ASP A 162 -10.70 11.28 7.32
CA ASP A 162 -11.93 10.46 7.33
C ASP A 162 -11.69 9.01 6.89
N ALA A 163 -10.54 8.73 6.25
CA ALA A 163 -10.10 7.38 5.91
C ALA A 163 -9.57 6.62 7.14
N ILE A 164 -9.29 7.36 8.21
CA ILE A 164 -8.69 6.86 9.42
C ILE A 164 -9.77 6.30 10.34
N SER A 165 -9.59 5.07 10.80
CA SER A 165 -10.44 4.53 11.85
C SER A 165 -10.34 5.38 13.12
N PRO A 166 -11.41 5.55 13.91
CA PRO A 166 -11.35 6.19 15.23
C PRO A 166 -10.29 5.58 16.18
N LEU A 167 -9.89 4.33 15.93
CA LEU A 167 -8.83 3.63 16.65
C LEU A 167 -7.41 4.17 16.35
N GLY A 168 -7.26 4.99 15.31
CA GLY A 168 -5.98 5.49 14.78
C GLY A 168 -5.30 4.53 13.81
N HIS A 169 -4.28 5.03 13.09
CA HIS A 169 -3.56 4.26 12.06
C HIS A 169 -2.90 3.01 12.63
N ILE A 170 -2.07 3.17 13.67
CA ILE A 170 -1.27 2.09 14.24
C ILE A 170 -2.15 0.90 14.64
N ARG A 171 -3.20 1.14 15.44
CA ARG A 171 -4.12 0.07 15.87
C ARG A 171 -4.81 -0.61 14.69
N THR A 172 -5.22 0.16 13.68
CA THR A 172 -5.87 -0.39 12.49
C THR A 172 -4.94 -1.35 11.74
N VAL A 173 -3.68 -0.98 11.54
CA VAL A 173 -2.69 -1.85 10.88
C VAL A 173 -2.39 -3.08 11.76
N THR A 174 -2.21 -2.91 13.07
CA THR A 174 -1.96 -4.02 13.99
C THR A 174 -3.11 -5.04 14.01
N GLU A 175 -4.36 -4.59 14.02
CA GLU A 175 -5.53 -5.49 13.95
C GLU A 175 -5.65 -6.21 12.60
N PHE A 176 -5.27 -5.54 11.51
CA PHE A 176 -5.17 -6.16 10.20
C PHE A 176 -4.07 -7.22 10.17
N LEU A 177 -2.88 -6.92 10.67
CA LEU A 177 -1.74 -7.85 10.72
C LEU A 177 -2.10 -9.14 11.43
N ARG A 178 -2.78 -9.08 12.58
CA ARG A 178 -3.26 -10.29 13.29
C ARG A 178 -4.12 -11.20 12.39
N ARG A 179 -4.95 -10.62 11.52
CA ARG A 179 -5.78 -11.37 10.57
C ARG A 179 -4.96 -11.87 9.38
N ALA A 180 -4.05 -11.05 8.85
CA ALA A 180 -3.17 -11.41 7.75
C ALA A 180 -2.22 -12.56 8.13
N GLU A 181 -1.72 -12.59 9.36
CA GLU A 181 -0.92 -13.70 9.90
C GLU A 181 -1.73 -14.99 9.98
N ASP A 182 -2.97 -14.93 10.45
CA ASP A 182 -3.85 -16.09 10.53
C ASP A 182 -4.19 -16.63 9.12
N ILE A 183 -4.45 -15.76 8.15
CA ILE A 183 -4.65 -16.15 6.74
C ILE A 183 -3.38 -16.80 6.17
N THR A 184 -2.22 -16.19 6.38
CA THR A 184 -0.94 -16.69 5.89
C THR A 184 -0.64 -18.07 6.47
N ARG A 185 -0.85 -18.25 7.77
CA ARG A 185 -0.69 -19.54 8.46
C ARG A 185 -1.62 -20.61 7.90
N ARG A 186 -2.91 -20.31 7.73
CA ARG A 186 -3.91 -21.29 7.28
C ARG A 186 -3.75 -21.72 5.83
N THR A 187 -3.17 -20.86 5.00
CA THR A 187 -3.18 -21.06 3.53
C THR A 187 -1.82 -21.38 2.96
N ALA A 188 -0.74 -21.03 3.67
CA ALA A 188 0.64 -21.19 3.22
C ALA A 188 0.93 -20.61 1.81
N ARG A 189 0.11 -19.67 1.34
CA ARG A 189 0.28 -19.09 0.00
C ARG A 189 1.29 -17.94 0.00
N ALA A 190 2.02 -17.82 -1.11
CA ALA A 190 3.06 -16.82 -1.28
C ALA A 190 2.48 -15.40 -1.35
N ASP A 191 1.42 -15.21 -2.14
CA ASP A 191 0.68 -13.96 -2.26
C ASP A 191 0.19 -13.41 -0.91
N HIS A 192 -0.34 -14.27 -0.04
CA HIS A 192 -0.74 -13.86 1.31
C HIS A 192 0.46 -13.46 2.18
N SER A 193 1.60 -14.14 2.03
CA SER A 193 2.84 -13.77 2.74
C SER A 193 3.40 -12.44 2.25
N ASP A 194 3.30 -12.16 0.96
CA ASP A 194 3.67 -10.87 0.39
C ASP A 194 2.77 -9.75 0.92
N GLY A 195 1.46 -9.99 1.00
CA GLY A 195 0.51 -9.05 1.61
C GLY A 195 0.81 -8.76 3.09
N LEU A 196 1.13 -9.81 3.86
CA LEU A 196 1.60 -9.67 5.24
C LEU A 196 2.86 -8.81 5.32
N ALA A 197 3.84 -9.07 4.43
CA ALA A 197 5.10 -8.36 4.40
C ALA A 197 4.95 -6.87 4.07
N ARG A 198 4.09 -6.52 3.09
CA ARG A 198 3.73 -5.14 2.76
C ARG A 198 3.03 -4.41 3.91
N SER A 199 2.27 -5.14 4.71
CA SER A 199 1.55 -4.58 5.86
C SER A 199 2.47 -4.28 7.03
N TYR A 200 3.49 -5.11 7.24
CA TYR A 200 4.57 -4.79 8.20
C TYR A 200 5.42 -3.61 7.72
N GLU A 201 5.69 -3.49 6.42
CA GLU A 201 6.31 -2.30 5.83
C GLU A 201 5.47 -1.05 6.10
N LEU A 202 4.15 -1.13 5.86
CA LEU A 202 3.21 -0.06 6.17
C LEU A 202 3.28 0.34 7.63
N LEU A 203 3.17 -0.62 8.57
CA LEU A 203 3.28 -0.37 10.01
C LEU A 203 4.58 0.36 10.36
N SER A 204 5.71 -0.09 9.82
CA SER A 204 7.01 0.56 10.08
C SER A 204 7.06 1.99 9.53
N ARG A 205 6.54 2.25 8.33
CA ARG A 205 6.61 3.58 7.71
C ARG A 205 5.68 4.60 8.36
N ILE A 206 4.54 4.19 8.91
CA ILE A 206 3.59 5.10 9.58
C ILE A 206 4.03 5.48 11.00
N HIS A 207 4.98 4.77 11.58
CA HIS A 207 5.61 5.18 12.83
C HIS A 207 6.51 6.39 12.60
N GLY A 208 6.21 7.49 13.32
CA GLY A 208 6.91 8.76 13.16
C GLY A 208 8.29 8.79 13.81
N GLN A 209 8.57 7.90 14.77
CA GLN A 209 9.84 7.85 15.51
C GLN A 209 10.67 6.63 15.12
N GLN A 210 11.97 6.84 14.92
CA GLN A 210 12.94 5.77 14.60
C GLN A 210 12.92 4.64 15.62
N GLN A 211 12.82 4.98 16.91
CA GLN A 211 12.76 3.99 17.99
C GLN A 211 11.57 3.04 17.83
N GLU A 212 10.39 3.53 17.44
CA GLU A 212 9.22 2.69 17.21
C GLU A 212 9.42 1.76 16.01
N ARG A 213 10.07 2.27 14.95
CA ARG A 213 10.42 1.47 13.77
C ARG A 213 11.39 0.33 14.12
N LEU A 214 12.36 0.59 14.99
CA LEU A 214 13.27 -0.43 15.51
C LEU A 214 12.55 -1.47 16.37
N LEU A 215 11.55 -1.07 17.15
CA LEU A 215 10.72 -2.01 17.94
C LEU A 215 9.91 -2.94 17.04
N VAL A 216 9.38 -2.47 15.91
CA VAL A 216 8.72 -3.32 14.91
C VAL A 216 9.68 -4.38 14.37
N VAL A 217 10.91 -3.99 14.04
CA VAL A 217 11.94 -4.91 13.54
C VAL A 217 12.31 -5.92 14.61
N ALA A 218 12.61 -5.47 15.83
CA ALA A 218 12.96 -6.34 16.94
C ALA A 218 11.86 -7.39 17.19
N SER A 219 10.60 -6.95 17.19
CA SER A 219 9.44 -7.84 17.34
C SER A 219 9.36 -8.89 16.21
N LEU A 220 9.59 -8.48 14.96
CA LEU A 220 9.64 -9.40 13.82
C LEU A 220 10.80 -10.40 13.91
N VAL A 221 11.97 -9.97 14.41
CA VAL A 221 13.12 -10.86 14.63
C VAL A 221 12.81 -11.87 15.72
N ASP A 222 12.23 -11.43 16.85
CA ASP A 222 11.83 -12.33 17.93
C ASP A 222 10.82 -13.39 17.46
N LEU A 223 9.81 -12.97 16.67
CA LEU A 223 8.83 -13.87 16.06
C LEU A 223 9.48 -14.87 15.08
N LEU A 224 10.39 -14.40 14.22
CA LEU A 224 11.11 -15.25 13.28
C LEU A 224 11.98 -16.26 14.02
N GLU A 225 12.76 -15.83 15.02
CA GLU A 225 13.62 -16.71 15.79
C GLU A 225 12.83 -17.77 16.55
N GLY A 226 11.66 -17.43 17.10
CA GLY A 226 10.77 -18.40 17.73
C GLY A 226 10.28 -19.47 16.75
N LYS A 227 9.91 -19.08 15.53
CA LYS A 227 9.49 -20.02 14.49
C LYS A 227 10.63 -20.86 13.94
N LEU A 228 11.83 -20.29 13.83
CA LEU A 228 13.04 -21.03 13.47
C LEU A 228 13.38 -22.09 14.50
N SER A 229 13.29 -21.76 15.79
CA SER A 229 13.51 -22.75 16.86
C SER A 229 12.51 -23.90 16.78
N LEU A 230 11.25 -23.64 16.39
CA LEU A 230 10.29 -24.71 16.12
C LEU A 230 10.71 -25.56 14.91
N ALA A 231 11.12 -24.94 13.80
CA ALA A 231 11.55 -25.66 12.59
C ALA A 231 12.81 -26.50 12.80
N GLU A 232 13.73 -26.06 13.67
CA GLU A 232 14.93 -26.81 14.05
C GLU A 232 14.61 -28.03 14.93
N ILE A 233 13.54 -27.98 15.72
CA ILE A 233 13.10 -29.08 16.59
C ILE A 233 12.20 -30.05 15.83
N ASP A 234 11.26 -29.52 15.04
CA ASP A 234 10.23 -30.26 14.34
C ASP A 234 9.85 -29.50 13.04
N LEU A 235 10.55 -29.86 11.96
CA LEU A 235 10.34 -29.22 10.67
C LEU A 235 8.93 -29.48 10.13
N GLY A 236 8.39 -30.70 10.29
CA GLY A 236 7.08 -31.05 9.78
C GLY A 236 5.97 -30.23 10.42
N LYS A 237 6.02 -30.08 11.75
CA LYS A 237 5.10 -29.17 12.46
C LYS A 237 5.29 -27.71 12.05
N ALA A 238 6.53 -27.26 11.86
CA ALA A 238 6.79 -25.88 11.44
C ALA A 238 6.23 -25.55 10.06
N VAL A 239 6.27 -26.50 9.11
CA VAL A 239 5.67 -26.36 7.78
C VAL A 239 4.16 -26.07 7.88
N LEU A 240 3.45 -26.77 8.76
CA LEU A 240 2.00 -26.67 8.90
C LEU A 240 1.55 -25.49 9.77
N GLU A 241 2.27 -25.21 10.86
CA GLU A 241 1.80 -24.28 11.89
C GLU A 241 2.55 -22.95 11.93
N ALA A 242 3.79 -22.92 11.42
CA ALA A 242 4.70 -21.80 11.61
C ALA A 242 5.48 -21.41 10.34
N PRO A 243 4.78 -21.09 9.22
CA PRO A 243 5.46 -20.61 8.02
C PRO A 243 6.30 -19.36 8.31
N ILE A 244 7.57 -19.40 7.92
CA ILE A 244 8.57 -18.36 8.23
C ILE A 244 8.84 -17.39 7.07
N TYR A 245 8.55 -17.78 5.83
CA TYR A 245 8.92 -17.01 4.64
C TYR A 245 8.25 -15.63 4.61
N GLY A 246 7.01 -15.50 5.10
CA GLY A 246 6.36 -14.19 5.26
C GLY A 246 7.09 -13.26 6.24
N TYR A 247 7.75 -13.79 7.27
CA TYR A 247 8.53 -13.00 8.23
C TYR A 247 9.86 -12.54 7.62
N PHE A 248 10.55 -13.41 6.88
CA PHE A 248 11.73 -13.01 6.11
C PHE A 248 11.39 -11.91 5.07
N ALA A 249 10.28 -12.07 4.34
CA ALA A 249 9.80 -11.05 3.41
C ALA A 249 9.45 -9.73 4.13
N SER A 250 8.77 -9.81 5.28
CA SER A 250 8.43 -8.64 6.11
C SER A 250 9.70 -7.89 6.53
N LEU A 251 10.67 -8.62 7.08
CA LEU A 251 11.96 -8.07 7.49
C LEU A 251 12.70 -7.45 6.31
N ARG A 252 12.62 -8.03 5.11
CA ARG A 252 13.24 -7.46 3.90
C ARG A 252 12.66 -6.09 3.58
N PHE A 253 11.34 -5.94 3.49
CA PHE A 253 10.73 -4.66 3.16
C PHE A 253 10.93 -3.63 4.27
N VAL A 254 10.75 -4.01 5.53
CA VAL A 254 11.00 -3.13 6.67
C VAL A 254 12.46 -2.67 6.68
N TRP A 255 13.43 -3.59 6.49
CA TRP A 255 14.85 -3.26 6.45
C TRP A 255 15.19 -2.25 5.35
N GLN A 256 14.64 -2.43 4.15
CA GLN A 256 14.81 -1.48 3.04
C GLN A 256 14.32 -0.09 3.43
N SER A 257 13.13 0.00 4.06
CA SER A 257 12.59 1.27 4.54
C SER A 257 13.45 1.92 5.63
N LEU A 258 14.08 1.13 6.52
CA LEU A 258 14.99 1.67 7.53
C LEU A 258 16.24 2.28 6.86
N CYS A 259 16.75 1.66 5.81
CA CYS A 259 17.95 2.14 5.12
C CYS A 259 17.79 3.51 4.45
N GLU A 260 16.56 3.97 4.25
CA GLU A 260 16.22 5.31 3.74
C GLU A 260 16.35 6.42 4.80
N ALA A 261 16.53 6.07 6.08
CA ALA A 261 16.53 7.03 7.20
C ALA A 261 17.92 7.21 7.86
N THR A 262 18.05 8.30 8.62
CA THR A 262 19.20 8.60 9.48
C THR A 262 18.95 8.18 10.92
N TYR A 263 20.02 7.75 11.60
CA TYR A 263 19.97 7.20 12.97
C TYR A 263 21.07 7.81 13.84
N THR A 264 20.78 7.92 15.13
CA THR A 264 21.74 8.26 16.18
C THR A 264 22.68 7.10 16.47
N GLU A 265 23.79 7.34 17.18
CA GLU A 265 24.75 6.28 17.52
C GLU A 265 24.13 5.10 18.31
N PRO A 266 23.27 5.33 19.33
CA PRO A 266 22.60 4.22 20.02
C PRO A 266 21.67 3.41 19.10
N GLU A 267 20.94 4.08 18.21
CA GLU A 267 20.05 3.44 17.24
C GLU A 267 20.84 2.64 16.20
N MET A 268 22.00 3.13 15.77
CA MET A 268 22.92 2.39 14.90
C MET A 268 23.42 1.12 15.56
N LYS A 269 23.81 1.16 16.84
CA LYS A 269 24.21 -0.04 17.60
C LYS A 269 23.07 -1.06 17.70
N ALA A 270 21.84 -0.59 17.88
CA ALA A 270 20.66 -1.45 17.87
C ALA A 270 20.42 -2.09 16.49
N LEU A 271 20.59 -1.32 15.41
CA LEU A 271 20.52 -1.84 14.04
C LEU A 271 21.60 -2.89 13.75
N ASP A 272 22.84 -2.66 14.17
CA ASP A 272 23.94 -3.61 14.00
C ASP A 272 23.64 -4.93 14.73
N HIS A 273 23.10 -4.85 15.94
CA HIS A 273 22.67 -6.02 16.70
C HIS A 273 21.54 -6.78 16.00
N LEU A 274 20.52 -6.07 15.49
CA LEU A 274 19.43 -6.67 14.71
C LEU A 274 19.95 -7.30 13.41
N GLN A 275 20.88 -6.63 12.70
CA GLN A 275 21.49 -7.16 11.49
C GLN A 275 22.20 -8.48 11.74
N PHE A 276 22.99 -8.54 12.82
CA PHE A 276 23.70 -9.76 13.20
C PHE A 276 22.73 -10.91 13.46
N ARG A 277 21.63 -10.65 14.19
CA ARG A 277 20.57 -11.64 14.44
C ARG A 277 19.91 -12.11 13.15
N LEU A 278 19.63 -11.20 12.21
CA LEU A 278 19.05 -11.54 10.90
C LEU A 278 19.98 -12.41 10.06
N VAL A 279 21.28 -12.12 10.04
CA VAL A 279 22.29 -12.97 9.36
C VAL A 279 22.31 -14.36 9.98
N LYS A 280 22.26 -14.46 11.32
CA LYS A 280 22.15 -15.74 12.03
C LYS A 280 20.87 -16.49 11.69
N ALA A 281 19.73 -15.81 11.62
CA ALA A 281 18.47 -16.41 11.20
C ALA A 281 18.54 -16.99 9.78
N CYS A 282 19.21 -16.29 8.84
CA CYS A 282 19.43 -16.80 7.48
C CYS A 282 20.34 -18.05 7.47
N GLN A 283 21.37 -18.09 8.31
CA GLN A 283 22.23 -19.28 8.45
C GLN A 283 21.47 -20.48 9.04
N ARG A 284 20.67 -20.22 10.09
CA ARG A 284 19.86 -21.24 10.77
C ARG A 284 18.89 -21.90 9.81
N ILE A 285 18.12 -21.11 9.06
CA ILE A 285 17.14 -21.69 8.14
C ILE A 285 17.78 -22.52 7.03
N TRP A 286 18.93 -22.10 6.51
CA TRP A 286 19.70 -22.91 5.58
C TRP A 286 20.05 -24.27 6.17
N ALA A 287 20.61 -24.29 7.38
CA ALA A 287 20.95 -25.53 8.05
C ALA A 287 19.72 -26.43 8.28
N THR A 288 18.56 -25.85 8.61
CA THR A 288 17.32 -26.58 8.83
C THR A 288 16.78 -27.26 7.57
N VAL A 289 16.82 -26.62 6.40
CA VAL A 289 16.17 -27.16 5.18
C VAL A 289 17.15 -27.71 4.14
N ALA A 290 18.46 -27.60 4.36
CA ALA A 290 19.47 -28.06 3.42
C ALA A 290 19.33 -29.55 3.09
N TYR A 291 19.02 -30.39 4.06
CA TYR A 291 18.87 -31.83 3.83
C TYR A 291 17.66 -32.17 2.95
N VAL A 292 16.62 -31.33 2.97
CA VAL A 292 15.44 -31.46 2.09
C VAL A 292 15.78 -31.00 0.67
N LEU A 293 16.47 -29.85 0.54
CA LEU A 293 16.74 -29.22 -0.75
C LEU A 293 17.91 -29.84 -1.51
N CYS A 294 18.82 -30.53 -0.82
CA CYS A 294 19.98 -31.19 -1.39
C CYS A 294 19.81 -32.70 -1.53
N ASP A 295 18.62 -33.25 -1.29
CA ASP A 295 18.30 -34.62 -1.66
C ASP A 295 18.25 -34.72 -3.20
N ASP A 296 18.81 -35.79 -3.78
CA ASP A 296 18.86 -36.02 -5.23
C ASP A 296 17.47 -36.34 -5.82
N SER A 297 16.49 -36.74 -4.99
CA SER A 297 15.11 -37.01 -5.45
C SER A 297 14.04 -36.49 -4.46
N PRO A 298 13.95 -35.17 -4.26
CA PRO A 298 13.16 -34.59 -3.17
C PRO A 298 11.64 -34.60 -3.45
N GLU A 299 11.24 -34.81 -4.71
CA GLU A 299 9.84 -34.72 -5.16
C GLU A 299 9.04 -36.02 -4.96
N GLY A 300 9.69 -37.14 -4.60
CA GLY A 300 9.09 -38.48 -4.60
C GLY A 300 8.64 -39.02 -3.25
N HIS A 301 9.32 -38.63 -2.15
CA HIS A 301 9.08 -39.17 -0.82
C HIS A 301 9.34 -38.11 0.26
N LEU A 302 8.56 -38.14 1.35
CA LEU A 302 8.94 -37.41 2.56
C LEU A 302 10.15 -38.12 3.18
N PRO A 303 11.06 -37.39 3.84
CA PRO A 303 12.04 -38.02 4.73
C PRO A 303 11.31 -38.97 5.69
N GLN A 304 11.87 -40.16 5.94
CA GLN A 304 11.22 -41.21 6.73
C GLN A 304 10.72 -40.73 8.11
N GLU A 305 11.42 -39.76 8.70
CA GLU A 305 11.09 -39.13 9.99
C GLU A 305 9.83 -38.23 9.93
N LEU A 306 9.38 -37.85 8.74
CA LEU A 306 8.26 -36.93 8.48
C LEU A 306 7.05 -37.62 7.84
N GLU A 307 7.16 -38.89 7.43
CA GLU A 307 6.08 -39.64 6.75
C GLU A 307 4.82 -39.81 7.62
N ASP A 308 4.99 -39.89 8.94
CA ASP A 308 3.89 -40.11 9.90
C ASP A 308 3.15 -38.82 10.32
N ILE A 309 3.55 -37.65 9.78
CA ILE A 309 2.96 -36.36 10.17
C ILE A 309 1.68 -36.11 9.37
N GLU A 310 0.53 -36.21 10.04
CA GLU A 310 -0.78 -36.00 9.43
C GLU A 310 -0.90 -34.58 8.84
N GLY A 311 -1.27 -34.52 7.56
CA GLY A 311 -1.48 -33.27 6.82
C GLY A 311 -0.22 -32.66 6.21
N LEU A 312 0.97 -33.24 6.44
CA LEU A 312 2.19 -32.87 5.73
C LEU A 312 2.32 -33.68 4.44
N ASP A 313 2.49 -33.00 3.31
CA ASP A 313 2.87 -33.64 2.06
C ASP A 313 4.24 -33.15 1.55
N THR A 314 4.83 -33.88 0.60
CA THR A 314 6.13 -33.55 0.01
C THR A 314 6.13 -32.16 -0.62
N LYS A 315 5.00 -31.73 -1.20
CA LYS A 315 4.88 -30.44 -1.87
C LYS A 315 4.91 -29.28 -0.87
N ASP A 316 4.26 -29.43 0.28
CA ASP A 316 4.24 -28.44 1.35
C ASP A 316 5.62 -28.29 1.97
N LEU A 317 6.30 -29.41 2.25
CA LEU A 317 7.68 -29.43 2.75
C LEU A 317 8.64 -28.73 1.77
N LEU A 318 8.56 -29.05 0.48
CA LEU A 318 9.41 -28.43 -0.54
C LEU A 318 9.07 -26.95 -0.74
N SER A 319 7.79 -26.61 -0.84
CA SER A 319 7.35 -25.23 -1.00
C SER A 319 7.80 -24.37 0.18
N TYR A 320 7.66 -24.85 1.41
CA TYR A 320 8.20 -24.20 2.60
C TYR A 320 9.71 -24.00 2.49
N SER A 321 10.46 -25.06 2.17
CA SER A 321 11.92 -25.06 2.14
C SER A 321 12.48 -24.10 1.08
N PHE A 322 11.99 -24.19 -0.15
CA PHE A 322 12.42 -23.31 -1.24
C PHE A 322 12.09 -21.85 -0.95
N ARG A 323 10.88 -21.55 -0.45
CA ARG A 323 10.49 -20.17 -0.14
C ARG A 323 11.24 -19.59 1.03
N ALA A 324 11.49 -20.38 2.07
CA ALA A 324 12.29 -19.96 3.22
C ALA A 324 13.71 -19.54 2.79
N ILE A 325 14.35 -20.29 1.89
CA ILE A 325 15.65 -19.93 1.34
C ILE A 325 15.57 -18.76 0.37
N HIS A 326 14.54 -18.71 -0.47
CA HIS A 326 14.34 -17.59 -1.39
C HIS A 326 14.21 -16.26 -0.63
N GLU A 327 13.32 -16.19 0.36
CA GLU A 327 13.08 -14.95 1.11
C GLU A 327 14.24 -14.60 2.06
N SER A 328 14.88 -15.57 2.70
CA SER A 328 16.08 -15.29 3.52
C SER A 328 17.25 -14.80 2.65
N SER A 329 17.42 -15.34 1.44
CA SER A 329 18.41 -14.86 0.47
C SER A 329 18.10 -13.45 -0.03
N ASN A 330 16.83 -13.15 -0.29
CA ASN A 330 16.38 -11.80 -0.66
C ASN A 330 16.61 -10.80 0.48
N LEU A 331 16.40 -11.21 1.74
CA LEU A 331 16.73 -10.39 2.91
C LEU A 331 18.24 -10.13 3.00
N MET A 332 19.09 -11.15 2.87
CA MET A 332 20.55 -10.97 2.83
C MET A 332 20.97 -10.01 1.73
N ARG A 333 20.38 -10.15 0.52
CA ARG A 333 20.62 -9.24 -0.60
C ARG A 333 20.25 -7.80 -0.24
N ALA A 334 19.09 -7.59 0.38
CA ALA A 334 18.67 -6.26 0.83
C ALA A 334 19.66 -5.65 1.83
N MET A 335 20.12 -6.43 2.82
CA MET A 335 21.13 -5.98 3.77
C MET A 335 22.45 -5.58 3.09
N ILE A 336 22.93 -6.38 2.13
CA ILE A 336 24.18 -6.11 1.41
C ILE A 336 24.07 -4.88 0.49
N VAL A 337 22.97 -4.73 -0.24
CA VAL A 337 22.78 -3.60 -1.16
C VAL A 337 22.74 -2.28 -0.40
N SER A 338 22.12 -2.26 0.79
CA SER A 338 22.07 -1.08 1.65
C SER A 338 23.44 -0.65 2.19
N LEU A 339 24.41 -1.57 2.31
CA LEU A 339 25.79 -1.22 2.64
C LEU A 339 26.45 -0.44 1.49
N LYS A 340 26.18 -0.82 0.24
CA LYS A 340 26.76 -0.17 -0.95
C LYS A 340 26.22 1.23 -1.20
N SER A 341 24.96 1.50 -0.86
CA SER A 341 24.37 2.83 -1.05
C SER A 341 24.88 3.89 -0.07
N LYS A 342 25.42 3.47 1.09
CA LYS A 342 26.04 4.36 2.09
C LYS A 342 27.53 4.62 1.83
N ALA A 343 28.17 3.92 0.91
CA ALA A 343 29.53 4.21 0.45
C ALA A 343 29.53 5.42 -0.50
N ARG A 344 29.45 6.64 0.05
CA ARG A 344 29.80 7.88 -0.66
C ARG A 344 30.66 8.80 0.22
N GLU A 345 31.89 8.98 -0.27
CA GLU A 345 33.04 9.81 0.14
C GLU A 345 33.54 9.72 1.59
N GLY A 346 34.58 8.88 1.79
CA GLY A 346 35.42 8.90 3.00
C GLY A 346 35.67 7.55 3.69
N ASP A 347 35.53 6.43 2.99
CA ASP A 347 35.64 5.08 3.58
C ASP A 347 36.94 4.83 4.36
N LEU A 348 36.76 4.30 5.58
CA LEU A 348 37.53 3.16 6.06
C LEU A 348 36.56 2.10 6.63
N ARG A 349 36.39 1.04 5.82
CA ARG A 349 35.92 -0.34 6.06
C ARG A 349 34.85 -0.60 7.11
#